data_AF-A0A8J3RTS7-F1
#
_entry.id   AF-A0A8J3RTS7-F1
#
_cell.length_a   1.000
_cell.length_b   1.000
_cell.length_c   1.000
_cell.angle_alpha   90.00
_cell.angle_beta   90.00
_cell.angle_gamma   90.00
#
_symmetry.space_group_name_H-M   'P 1'
#
loop_
_entity.id
_entity.type
_entity.pdbx_description
1 polymer ?
#
loop_
_entity_poly.entity_id
_entity_poly.type
_entity_poly.pdbx_seq_one_letter_code
_entity_poly.pdbx_strand_id
1 'polypeptide(L)'
;MVDATMEQMQGLAEREGLADRWPQIQAAALPAFAADVVPGGPILPTGSRLGGRPALPGSGHWPTIGSEALTSVGQLDLGAFDAPVVGLPPVGLLSFFVGIDEPAANVVHAVRYFPDASRLRECASPTARFRNDELTGFPVCALRVQTTVNLPQQLL
;
A
#
# COMPACT_ATOMS: atom_id res chain seq x y z
N MET A 1 -5.26 1.82 15.50
CA MET A 1 -4.71 3.14 15.12
C MET A 1 -5.92 4.01 14.90
N VAL A 2 -6.03 5.18 15.53
CA VAL A 2 -7.20 6.05 15.35
C VAL A 2 -6.85 6.99 14.21
N ASP A 3 -7.56 6.89 13.09
CA ASP A 3 -7.40 7.81 11.96
C ASP A 3 -7.95 9.16 12.39
N ALA A 4 -7.06 10.13 12.57
CA ALA A 4 -7.39 11.44 13.09
C ALA A 4 -6.92 12.52 12.12
N THR A 5 -7.85 13.34 11.66
CA THR A 5 -7.54 14.59 10.98
C THR A 5 -6.79 15.54 11.92
N MET A 6 -6.15 16.59 11.39
CA MET A 6 -5.50 17.61 12.21
C MET A 6 -6.41 18.24 13.26
N GLU A 7 -7.67 18.47 12.90
CA GLU A 7 -8.67 19.02 13.81
C GLU A 7 -9.04 18.04 14.93
N GLN A 8 -9.20 16.76 14.59
CA GLN A 8 -9.46 15.71 15.58
C GLN A 8 -8.27 15.52 16.53
N MET A 9 -7.05 15.64 16.01
CA MET A 9 -5.83 15.60 16.82
C MET A 9 -5.70 16.80 17.75
N GLN A 10 -6.05 18.01 17.31
CA GLN A 10 -6.05 19.18 18.17
C GLN A 10 -7.05 19.00 19.33
N GLY A 11 -8.28 18.59 19.02
CA GLY A 11 -9.29 18.34 20.04
C GLY A 11 -8.89 17.21 21.00
N LEU A 12 -8.15 16.20 20.52
CA LEU A 12 -7.56 15.18 21.40
C LEU A 12 -6.46 15.76 22.28
N ALA A 13 -5.53 16.55 21.72
CA ALA A 13 -4.49 17.20 22.50
C ALA A 13 -5.07 18.09 23.59
N GLU A 14 -6.15 18.83 23.31
CA GLU A 14 -6.83 19.64 24.32
C GLU A 14 -7.45 18.78 25.44
N ARG A 15 -8.17 17.71 25.10
CA ARG A 15 -8.81 16.81 26.08
C ARG A 15 -7.80 16.07 26.96
N GLU A 16 -6.64 15.74 26.41
CA GLU A 16 -5.58 15.01 27.12
C GLU A 16 -4.58 15.94 27.85
N GLY A 17 -4.85 17.25 27.90
CA GLY A 17 -3.99 18.21 28.60
C GLY A 17 -2.67 18.51 27.88
N LEU A 18 -2.60 18.25 26.57
CA LEU A 18 -1.46 18.49 25.69
C LEU A 18 -1.60 19.76 24.83
N ALA A 19 -2.57 20.64 25.12
CA ALA A 19 -2.82 21.86 24.34
C ALA A 19 -1.54 22.73 24.17
N ASP A 20 -0.76 22.90 25.23
CA ASP A 20 0.50 23.67 25.20
C ASP A 20 1.59 23.04 24.33
N ARG A 21 1.45 21.75 24.00
CA ARG A 21 2.36 20.98 23.13
C ARG A 21 1.85 20.86 21.70
N TRP A 22 0.66 21.38 21.41
CA TRP A 22 0.05 21.28 20.09
C TRP A 22 0.94 21.83 18.95
N PRO A 23 1.59 23.00 19.08
CA PRO A 23 2.47 23.51 18.02
C PRO A 23 3.62 22.55 17.69
N GLN A 24 4.19 21.86 18.69
CA GLN A 24 5.26 20.88 18.49
C GLN A 24 4.74 19.59 17.84
N ILE A 25 3.58 19.11 18.28
CA ILE A 25 2.92 17.93 17.71
C ILE A 25 2.58 18.18 16.25
N GLN A 26 1.99 19.34 15.94
CA GLN A 26 1.64 19.74 14.58
C GLN A 26 2.89 19.88 13.69
N ALA A 27 3.96 20.51 14.21
CA ALA A 27 5.20 20.69 13.45
C ALA A 27 5.92 19.37 13.12
N ALA A 28 5.68 18.32 13.91
CA ALA A 28 6.28 17.01 13.69
C ALA A 28 5.36 16.00 12.98
N ALA A 29 4.09 16.36 12.75
CA ALA A 29 3.15 15.53 12.03
C ALA A 29 3.56 15.41 10.56
N LEU A 30 3.63 14.18 10.05
CA LEU A 30 3.95 13.90 8.65
C LEU A 30 2.70 13.44 7.90
N PRO A 31 2.50 13.86 6.63
CA PRO A 31 1.46 13.29 5.78
C PRO A 31 1.60 11.76 5.70
N ALA A 32 0.48 11.07 5.86
CA ALA A 32 0.42 9.62 5.83
C ALA A 32 -0.91 9.16 5.19
N PHE A 33 -1.07 7.85 5.07
CA PHE A 33 -2.37 7.24 4.79
C PHE A 33 -2.55 6.00 5.66
N ALA A 34 -3.78 5.77 6.08
CA ALA A 34 -4.22 4.53 6.69
C ALA A 34 -4.73 3.59 5.60
N ALA A 35 -4.51 2.29 5.78
CA ALA A 35 -5.00 1.26 4.89
C ALA A 35 -5.79 0.24 5.72
N ASP A 36 -7.12 0.32 5.62
CA ASP A 36 -8.02 -0.58 6.31
C ASP A 36 -8.42 -1.74 5.41
N VAL A 37 -8.38 -2.95 5.98
CA VAL A 37 -8.98 -4.12 5.33
C VAL A 37 -10.49 -3.94 5.32
N VAL A 38 -11.12 -4.20 4.17
CA VAL A 38 -12.58 -4.20 4.00
C VAL A 38 -13.07 -5.65 3.84
N PRO A 39 -13.54 -6.31 4.93
CA PRO A 39 -14.00 -7.69 4.86
C PRO A 39 -15.19 -7.82 3.90
N GLY A 40 -15.10 -8.78 2.96
CA GLY A 40 -16.15 -9.00 1.96
C GLY A 40 -16.36 -7.86 0.96
N GLY A 41 -15.47 -6.86 0.95
CA GLY A 41 -15.51 -5.77 -0.02
C GLY A 41 -15.25 -6.25 -1.46
N PRO A 42 -15.75 -5.52 -2.47
CA PRO A 42 -15.52 -5.88 -3.86
C PRO A 42 -14.03 -5.79 -4.21
N ILE A 43 -13.48 -6.84 -4.82
CA ILE A 43 -12.13 -6.84 -5.37
C ILE A 43 -12.20 -6.40 -6.83
N LEU A 44 -11.95 -5.11 -7.08
CA LEU A 44 -11.85 -4.60 -8.44
C LEU A 44 -10.46 -4.90 -9.02
N PRO A 45 -10.33 -5.22 -10.33
CA PRO A 45 -9.04 -5.54 -10.94
C PRO A 45 -7.95 -4.50 -10.65
N THR A 46 -8.27 -3.21 -10.74
CA THR A 46 -7.36 -2.10 -10.46
C THR A 46 -7.55 -1.47 -9.09
N GLY A 47 -8.39 -2.03 -8.21
CA GLY A 47 -8.61 -1.49 -6.87
C GLY A 47 -7.46 -1.79 -5.91
N SER A 48 -7.37 -0.99 -4.83
CA SER A 48 -6.43 -1.22 -3.73
C SER A 48 -6.71 -2.54 -3.02
N ARG A 49 -5.68 -3.38 -2.84
CA ARG A 49 -5.78 -4.69 -2.18
C ARG A 49 -4.44 -5.19 -1.67
N LEU A 50 -4.47 -6.10 -0.70
CA LEU A 50 -3.37 -7.02 -0.43
C LEU A 50 -3.65 -8.36 -1.11
N GLY A 51 -2.58 -9.05 -1.48
CA GLY A 51 -2.58 -10.37 -2.09
C GLY A 51 -3.35 -10.46 -3.41
N GLY A 52 -3.71 -11.70 -3.74
CA GLY A 52 -4.36 -12.03 -5.00
C GLY A 52 -3.48 -11.78 -6.23
N ARG A 53 -4.12 -11.81 -7.39
CA ARG A 53 -3.46 -11.55 -8.67
C ARG A 53 -3.35 -10.04 -8.90
N PRO A 54 -2.22 -9.51 -9.38
CA PRO A 54 -2.06 -8.10 -9.67
C PRO A 54 -2.79 -7.71 -10.96
N ALA A 55 -3.14 -6.43 -11.09
CA ALA A 55 -3.51 -5.85 -12.38
C ALA A 55 -2.26 -5.47 -13.17
N LEU A 56 -2.08 -6.06 -14.35
CA LEU A 56 -0.95 -5.81 -15.25
C LEU A 56 -1.45 -5.64 -16.69
N PRO A 57 -0.64 -5.06 -17.60
CA PRO A 57 -0.98 -5.01 -19.03
C PRO A 57 -1.07 -6.41 -19.68
N GLY A 58 -0.42 -7.42 -19.09
CA GLY A 58 -0.41 -8.82 -19.52
C GLY A 58 0.60 -9.65 -18.73
N SER A 59 0.62 -10.97 -18.93
CA SER A 59 1.49 -11.90 -18.18
C SER A 59 2.99 -11.66 -18.37
N GLY A 60 3.41 -11.13 -19.51
CA GLY A 60 4.82 -10.75 -19.76
C GLY A 60 5.32 -9.59 -18.90
N HIS A 61 4.44 -8.89 -18.18
CA HIS A 61 4.81 -7.81 -17.26
C HIS A 61 4.95 -8.27 -15.81
N TRP A 62 4.72 -9.55 -15.53
CA TRP A 62 4.94 -10.11 -14.20
C TRP A 62 6.43 -10.04 -13.85
N PRO A 63 6.83 -9.41 -12.73
CA PRO A 63 8.24 -9.26 -12.40
C PRO A 63 8.93 -10.61 -12.16
N THR A 64 10.10 -10.80 -12.76
CA THR A 64 10.95 -11.98 -12.58
C THR A 64 12.36 -11.60 -12.16
N ILE A 65 13.05 -12.54 -11.51
CA ILE A 65 14.50 -12.51 -11.29
C ILE A 65 15.08 -13.76 -11.93
N GLY A 66 15.86 -13.59 -12.99
CA GLY A 66 16.19 -14.68 -13.90
C GLY A 66 14.91 -15.25 -14.50
N SER A 67 14.71 -16.57 -14.36
CA SER A 67 13.53 -17.29 -14.84
C SER A 67 12.42 -17.46 -13.80
N GLU A 68 12.58 -16.93 -12.59
CA GLU A 68 11.65 -17.14 -11.48
C GLU A 68 10.76 -15.91 -11.26
N ALA A 69 9.47 -16.13 -11.09
CA ALA A 69 8.49 -15.09 -10.82
C ALA A 69 8.52 -14.63 -9.35
N LEU A 70 8.31 -13.34 -9.13
CA LEU A 70 8.09 -12.79 -7.80
C LEU A 70 6.63 -12.94 -7.37
N THR A 71 6.37 -13.02 -6.07
CA THR A 71 5.02 -13.14 -5.52
C THR A 71 4.36 -11.77 -5.38
N SER A 72 3.11 -11.65 -5.82
CA SER A 72 2.33 -10.42 -5.69
C SER A 72 1.92 -10.18 -4.24
N VAL A 73 2.37 -9.07 -3.65
CA VAL A 73 2.04 -8.66 -2.28
C VAL A 73 0.74 -7.87 -2.24
N GLY A 74 0.48 -7.05 -3.26
CA GLY A 74 -0.69 -6.18 -3.29
C GLY A 74 -0.51 -5.02 -4.26
N GLN A 75 -1.52 -4.15 -4.30
CA GLN A 75 -1.52 -2.94 -5.13
C GLN A 75 -2.33 -1.82 -4.49
N LEU A 76 -2.02 -0.58 -4.87
CA LEU A 76 -2.71 0.63 -4.45
C LEU A 76 -3.18 1.41 -5.67
N ASP A 77 -4.49 1.67 -5.73
CA ASP A 77 -5.11 2.61 -6.66
C ASP A 77 -4.95 4.02 -6.10
N LEU A 78 -4.00 4.78 -6.65
CA LEU A 78 -3.71 6.13 -6.18
C LEU A 78 -4.85 7.11 -6.50
N GLY A 79 -5.65 6.82 -7.54
CA GLY A 79 -6.81 7.66 -7.89
C GLY A 79 -7.98 7.52 -6.91
N ALA A 80 -7.96 6.49 -6.05
CA ALA A 80 -8.97 6.26 -5.03
C ALA A 80 -8.67 6.97 -3.69
N PHE A 81 -7.54 7.68 -3.60
CA PHE A 81 -7.16 8.41 -2.38
C PHE A 81 -8.00 9.68 -2.29
N ASP A 82 -8.44 10.02 -1.08
CA ASP A 82 -9.25 11.21 -0.82
C ASP A 82 -8.46 12.53 -0.89
N ALA A 83 -7.13 12.47 -0.76
CA ALA A 83 -6.24 13.59 -0.99
C ALA A 83 -4.87 13.14 -1.56
N PRO A 84 -4.12 14.05 -2.22
CA PRO A 84 -2.77 13.76 -2.68
C PRO A 84 -1.83 13.43 -1.51
N VAL A 85 -1.05 12.36 -1.67
CA VAL A 85 -0.01 11.98 -0.70
C VAL A 85 1.35 12.47 -1.20
N VAL A 86 2.06 13.20 -0.34
CA VAL A 86 3.39 13.73 -0.66
C VAL A 86 4.34 12.59 -1.04
N GLY A 87 4.98 12.72 -2.21
CA GLY A 87 5.91 11.72 -2.72
C GLY A 87 5.27 10.58 -3.53
N LEU A 88 3.94 10.53 -3.64
CA LEU A 88 3.23 9.61 -4.53
C LEU A 88 2.62 10.34 -5.74
N PRO A 89 2.52 9.68 -6.91
CA PRO A 89 1.73 10.20 -8.01
C PRO A 89 0.25 10.39 -7.60
N PRO A 90 -0.47 11.36 -8.20
CA PRO A 90 -1.86 11.63 -7.83
C PRO A 90 -2.84 10.58 -8.33
N VAL A 91 -2.45 9.79 -9.34
CA VAL A 91 -3.28 8.76 -9.99
C VAL A 91 -2.40 7.61 -10.49
N GLY A 92 -3.06 6.52 -10.86
CA GLY A 92 -2.43 5.32 -11.40
C GLY A 92 -2.37 4.19 -10.38
N LEU A 93 -1.74 3.09 -10.76
CA LEU A 93 -1.64 1.88 -9.96
C LEU A 93 -0.20 1.62 -9.54
N LEU A 94 0.03 1.47 -8.24
CA LEU A 94 1.27 0.91 -7.70
C LEU A 94 1.06 -0.55 -7.36
N SER A 95 1.96 -1.43 -7.80
CA SER A 95 1.93 -2.86 -7.53
C SER A 95 3.24 -3.33 -6.92
N PHE A 96 3.15 -4.17 -5.89
CA PHE A 96 4.27 -4.60 -5.06
C PHE A 96 4.49 -6.11 -5.17
N PHE A 97 5.74 -6.52 -5.32
CA PHE A 97 6.14 -7.91 -5.51
C PHE A 97 7.35 -8.25 -4.66
N VAL A 98 7.42 -9.49 -4.20
CA VAL A 98 8.47 -9.98 -3.30
C VAL A 98 9.00 -11.35 -3.75
N GLY A 99 10.29 -11.60 -3.53
CA GLY A 99 10.92 -12.90 -3.71
C GLY A 99 10.83 -13.73 -2.44
N ILE A 100 11.89 -14.50 -2.15
CA ILE A 100 12.05 -15.20 -0.88
C ILE A 100 12.24 -14.15 0.23
N ASP A 101 11.41 -14.21 1.24
CA ASP A 101 11.36 -13.31 2.40
C ASP A 101 12.07 -13.89 3.64
N GLU A 102 12.63 -15.10 3.54
CA GLU A 102 13.49 -15.70 4.56
C GLU A 102 14.92 -15.98 4.04
N PRO A 103 15.97 -15.37 4.63
CA PRO A 103 15.91 -14.43 5.75
C PRO A 103 15.30 -13.08 5.35
N ALA A 104 14.67 -12.38 6.30
CA ALA A 104 14.00 -11.09 6.09
C ALA A 104 14.97 -9.90 5.85
N ALA A 105 16.17 -10.17 5.33
CA ALA A 105 17.18 -9.18 4.99
C ALA A 105 17.52 -9.28 3.50
N ASN A 106 17.69 -8.13 2.84
CA ASN A 106 17.98 -8.04 1.40
C ASN A 106 16.97 -8.79 0.53
N VAL A 107 15.69 -8.76 0.94
CA VAL A 107 14.60 -9.42 0.23
C VAL A 107 14.47 -8.81 -1.16
N VAL A 108 14.57 -9.68 -2.16
CA VAL A 108 14.37 -9.31 -3.56
C VAL A 108 12.94 -8.83 -3.74
N HIS A 109 12.74 -7.66 -4.34
CA HIS A 109 11.41 -7.08 -4.52
C HIS A 109 11.33 -6.28 -5.81
N ALA A 110 10.10 -6.01 -6.26
CA ALA A 110 9.84 -5.11 -7.36
C ALA A 110 8.62 -4.24 -7.07
N VAL A 111 8.72 -2.97 -7.44
CA VAL A 111 7.60 -2.03 -7.45
C VAL A 111 7.34 -1.62 -8.89
N ARG A 112 6.08 -1.68 -9.30
CA ARG A 112 5.64 -1.27 -10.65
C ARG A 112 4.63 -0.14 -10.51
N TYR A 113 4.85 0.94 -11.26
CA TYR A 113 3.93 2.04 -11.38
C TYR A 113 3.33 2.08 -12.78
N PHE A 114 2.01 2.18 -12.86
CA PHE A 114 1.26 2.31 -14.10
C PHE A 114 0.43 3.61 -14.04
N PRO A 115 0.84 4.68 -14.74
CA PRO A 115 0.14 5.96 -14.69
C PRO A 115 -1.26 5.90 -15.29
N ASP A 116 -1.49 4.99 -16.24
CA ASP A 116 -2.80 4.72 -16.83
C ASP A 116 -3.24 3.28 -16.49
N ALA A 117 -4.25 3.18 -15.63
CA ALA A 117 -4.82 1.90 -15.21
C ALA A 117 -5.89 1.35 -16.18
N SER A 118 -6.33 2.13 -17.18
CA SER A 118 -7.48 1.78 -18.04
C SER A 118 -7.26 0.50 -18.87
N ARG A 119 -5.99 0.17 -19.16
CA ARG A 119 -5.59 -1.01 -19.94
C ARG A 119 -5.17 -2.20 -19.06
N LEU A 120 -5.08 -2.01 -17.75
CA LEU A 120 -4.69 -3.08 -16.84
C LEU A 120 -5.85 -4.03 -16.62
N ARG A 121 -5.54 -5.31 -16.54
CA ARG A 121 -6.51 -6.37 -16.22
C ARG A 121 -5.89 -7.26 -15.16
N GLU A 122 -6.74 -7.94 -14.39
CA GLU A 122 -6.24 -8.97 -13.50
C GLU A 122 -5.43 -9.98 -14.32
N CYS A 123 -4.16 -10.12 -13.95
CA CYS A 123 -3.23 -10.94 -14.69
C CYS A 123 -3.32 -12.38 -14.19
N ALA A 124 -3.46 -13.33 -15.10
CA ALA A 124 -3.30 -14.74 -14.77
C ALA A 124 -1.94 -14.99 -14.11
N SER A 125 -1.89 -16.01 -13.25
CA SER A 125 -0.63 -16.44 -12.61
C SER A 125 0.44 -16.72 -13.69
N PRO A 126 1.70 -16.39 -13.42
CA PRO A 126 2.79 -16.64 -14.37
C PRO A 126 2.96 -18.14 -14.60
N THR A 127 3.37 -18.53 -15.80
CA THR A 127 3.76 -19.91 -16.11
C THR A 127 5.12 -20.28 -15.53
N ALA A 128 5.96 -19.27 -15.26
CA ALA A 128 7.23 -19.44 -14.57
C ALA A 128 7.02 -19.89 -13.12
N ARG A 129 7.97 -20.67 -12.60
CA ARG A 129 8.01 -21.05 -11.18
C ARG A 129 8.18 -19.80 -10.32
N PHE A 130 7.46 -19.71 -9.21
CA PHE A 130 7.69 -18.67 -8.21
C PHE A 130 9.04 -18.87 -7.53
N ARG A 131 9.72 -17.76 -7.25
CA ARG A 131 11.00 -17.75 -6.55
C ARG A 131 10.87 -18.24 -5.11
N ASN A 132 9.75 -17.90 -4.46
CA ASN A 132 9.34 -18.50 -3.21
C ASN A 132 8.23 -19.51 -3.53
N ASP A 133 8.55 -20.81 -3.49
CA ASP A 133 7.62 -21.88 -3.80
C ASP A 133 6.66 -22.20 -2.65
N GLU A 134 7.01 -21.81 -1.42
CA GLU A 134 6.12 -21.86 -0.25
C GLU A 134 5.11 -20.71 -0.27
N LEU A 135 5.48 -19.58 -0.87
CA LEU A 135 4.69 -18.36 -0.93
C LEU A 135 4.36 -17.99 -2.39
N THR A 136 3.46 -18.74 -3.02
CA THR A 136 3.03 -18.48 -4.42
C THR A 136 1.93 -17.43 -4.54
N GLY A 137 1.40 -16.95 -3.41
CA GLY A 137 0.40 -15.90 -3.34
C GLY A 137 -0.06 -15.65 -1.90
N PHE A 138 -0.58 -14.45 -1.67
CA PHE A 138 -1.22 -14.08 -0.40
C PHE A 138 -2.75 -14.10 -0.54
N PRO A 139 -3.49 -14.39 0.55
CA PRO A 139 -4.94 -14.21 0.58
C PRO A 139 -5.32 -12.80 0.15
N VAL A 140 -6.34 -12.70 -0.71
CA VAL A 140 -6.79 -11.41 -1.22
C VAL A 140 -7.67 -10.70 -0.21
N CYS A 141 -7.38 -9.43 0.06
CA CYS A 141 -8.27 -8.57 0.83
C CYS A 141 -8.35 -7.17 0.21
N ALA A 142 -9.57 -6.63 0.11
CA ALA A 142 -9.78 -5.26 -0.37
C ALA A 142 -9.25 -4.28 0.66
N LEU A 143 -8.62 -3.20 0.19
CA LEU A 143 -8.18 -2.11 1.04
C LEU A 143 -9.02 -0.86 0.77
N ARG A 144 -9.37 -0.16 1.84
CA ARG A 144 -9.75 1.25 1.80
C ARG A 144 -8.53 2.06 2.25
N VAL A 145 -8.18 3.08 1.49
CA VAL A 145 -7.10 3.99 1.83
C VAL A 145 -7.69 5.35 2.18
N GLN A 146 -7.21 5.95 3.27
CA GLN A 146 -7.63 7.27 3.73
C GLN A 146 -6.41 8.08 4.10
N THR A 147 -6.33 9.32 3.65
CA THR A 147 -5.24 10.20 4.05
C THR A 147 -5.36 10.57 5.54
N THR A 148 -4.21 10.57 6.21
CA THR A 148 -4.09 10.83 7.64
C THR A 148 -2.75 11.51 7.90
N VAL A 149 -2.39 11.64 9.16
CA VAL A 149 -1.05 12.03 9.57
C VAL A 149 -0.42 10.98 10.46
N ASN A 150 0.91 10.97 10.53
CA ASN A 150 1.65 10.17 11.48
C ASN A 150 2.48 11.05 12.41
N LEU A 151 2.59 10.66 13.67
CA LEU A 151 3.48 11.28 14.65
C LEU A 151 4.69 10.37 14.86
N PRO A 152 5.93 10.87 14.67
CA PRO A 152 7.11 10.05 14.91
C PRO A 152 7.20 9.66 16.39
N GLN A 153 7.55 8.41 16.66
CA GLN A 153 7.59 7.82 18.01
C GLN A 153 8.60 8.46 18.97
N GLN A 154 9.48 9.36 18.50
CA GLN A 154 10.57 9.95 19.28
C GLN A 154 10.26 11.32 19.92
N LEU A 155 8.98 11.71 20.01
CA LEU A 155 8.57 12.99 20.61
C LEU A 155 8.17 12.91 22.09
N LEU A 156 8.26 11.74 22.71
CA LEU A 156 7.86 11.47 24.10
C LEU A 156 9.06 11.12 24.97
#